data_AF-A0A3N5RE64-F1
#
_entry.id   AF-A0A3N5RE64-F1
#
_cell.length_a   1.000
_cell.length_b   1.000
_cell.length_c   1.000
_cell.angle_alpha   90.00
_cell.angle_beta   90.00
_cell.angle_gamma   90.00
#
_symmetry.space_group_name_H-M   'P 1'
#
loop_
_entity.id
_entity.type
_entity.pdbx_description
1 polymer ?
#
loop_
_entity_poly.entity_id
_entity_poly.type
_entity_poly.pdbx_seq_one_letter_code
_entity_poly.pdbx_strand_id
1 'polypeptide(L)'
;MFKRWSKPNGYRDVLSISLPLVASMGSFTLMQFTDRIFLAKYSIDSISAVLPAGIVAFTFISFFMGVASYTNAFVSQYFGAKALDRIGAALWQGIYFALIAGILLASLFFFSKPLFRLIGHAPAVQILEIRFFNILVLGGGLSILNTVLGCFYTGRGKTWTVMLANLAGALVNIPLNYCLIYGKGPFPELGIQGSALSTVIASAVIVAIYIILIFTPSNCARFGTWAQRAFDKELFNRLMRFGLPSGVQFFLEIFGFTFFIQILGRLGGLELAASNIVLSIESLAFLPMVGFHIGNATLVGQAIGRGRPEDGVYATVSALHLTWAYMFVLVTAFVLTPEPLLNLFHSGRMDPAQYDTIMSLGVVLLR
;
A
#
# COMPACT_ATOMS: atom_id res chain seq x y z
N MET A 1 -1.03 2.72 32.27
CA MET A 1 -0.58 3.24 30.96
C MET A 1 0.68 4.14 31.06
N PHE A 2 0.68 5.23 31.83
CA PHE A 2 1.77 6.25 31.80
C PHE A 2 3.22 5.76 32.01
N LYS A 3 3.44 4.71 32.82
CA LYS A 3 4.79 4.14 33.04
C LYS A 3 5.46 3.60 31.76
N ARG A 4 4.70 3.29 30.70
CA ARG A 4 5.23 2.81 29.42
C ARG A 4 5.57 3.92 28.43
N TRP A 5 5.19 5.18 28.70
CA TRP A 5 5.33 6.26 27.71
C TRP A 5 6.79 6.56 27.36
N SER A 6 7.63 6.75 28.38
CA SER A 6 9.04 7.16 28.22
C SER A 6 10.04 6.00 28.29
N LYS A 7 9.57 4.76 28.46
CA LYS A 7 10.45 3.59 28.48
C LYS A 7 10.88 3.22 27.06
N PRO A 8 12.10 2.69 26.85
CA PRO A 8 12.51 2.15 25.55
C PRO A 8 11.50 1.12 25.05
N ASN A 9 11.22 1.14 23.75
CA ASN A 9 10.18 0.31 23.11
C ASN A 9 8.76 0.56 23.67
N GLY A 10 8.58 1.72 24.32
CA GLY A 10 7.32 2.18 24.89
C GLY A 10 6.44 2.89 23.87
N TYR A 11 5.39 3.56 24.36
CA TYR A 11 4.41 4.22 23.49
C TYR A 11 5.03 5.29 22.60
N ARG A 12 5.95 6.10 23.14
CA ARG A 12 6.62 7.16 22.37
C ARG A 12 7.41 6.60 21.19
N ASP A 13 8.17 5.53 21.41
CA ASP A 13 8.99 4.89 20.38
C ASP A 13 8.10 4.28 19.28
N VAL A 14 7.07 3.53 19.69
CA VAL A 14 6.10 2.94 18.75
C VAL A 14 5.43 4.02 17.91
N LEU A 15 4.95 5.11 18.52
CA LEU A 15 4.32 6.22 17.80
C LEU A 15 5.30 6.93 16.86
N SER A 16 6.55 7.16 17.30
CA SER A 16 7.55 7.84 16.49
C SER A 16 7.91 7.09 15.20
N ILE A 17 7.83 5.76 15.23
CA ILE A 17 8.08 4.90 14.07
C ILE A 17 6.80 4.72 13.25
N SER A 18 5.68 4.45 13.91
CA SER A 18 4.43 4.05 13.25
C SER A 18 3.67 5.23 12.64
N LEU A 19 3.59 6.40 13.31
CA LEU A 19 2.81 7.54 12.80
C LEU A 19 3.28 8.04 11.42
N PRO A 20 4.59 8.16 11.13
CA PRO A 20 5.04 8.49 9.77
C PRO A 20 4.64 7.43 8.74
N LEU A 21 4.58 6.15 9.12
CA LEU A 21 4.12 5.08 8.23
C LEU A 21 2.61 5.15 7.99
N VAL A 22 1.82 5.48 9.02
CA VAL A 22 0.39 5.78 8.87
C VAL A 22 0.18 6.93 7.89
N ALA A 23 0.93 8.02 8.04
CA ALA A 23 0.87 9.15 7.12
C ALA A 23 1.31 8.76 5.69
N SER A 24 2.28 7.84 5.55
CA SER A 24 2.68 7.29 4.24
C SER A 24 1.52 6.55 3.56
N MET A 25 0.76 5.75 4.32
CA MET A 25 -0.45 5.09 3.81
C MET A 25 -1.53 6.11 3.43
N GLY A 26 -1.67 7.19 4.21
CA GLY A 26 -2.55 8.31 3.88
C GLY A 26 -2.24 8.95 2.53
N SER A 27 -0.96 9.17 2.21
CA SER A 27 -0.53 9.68 0.90
C SER A 27 -0.96 8.78 -0.25
N PHE A 28 -0.77 7.47 -0.09
CA PHE A 28 -1.18 6.47 -1.10
C PHE A 28 -2.70 6.47 -1.32
N THR A 29 -3.47 6.53 -0.23
CA THR A 29 -4.93 6.62 -0.29
C THR A 29 -5.40 7.91 -0.94
N LEU A 30 -4.76 9.04 -0.63
CA LEU A 30 -5.07 10.33 -1.23
C LEU A 30 -4.87 10.30 -2.75
N MET A 31 -3.79 9.66 -3.23
CA MET A 31 -3.57 9.44 -4.67
C MET A 31 -4.71 8.62 -5.27
N GLN A 32 -5.01 7.44 -4.73
CA GLN A 32 -6.09 6.59 -5.26
C GLN A 32 -7.46 7.30 -5.27
N PHE A 33 -7.76 8.04 -4.21
CA PHE A 33 -9.02 8.77 -4.11
C PHE A 33 -9.10 9.88 -5.15
N THR A 34 -8.02 10.64 -5.34
CA THR A 34 -7.94 11.71 -6.33
C THR A 34 -8.06 11.16 -7.76
N ASP A 35 -7.41 10.03 -8.05
CA ASP A 35 -7.54 9.33 -9.33
C ASP A 35 -8.99 8.99 -9.66
N ARG A 36 -9.73 8.46 -8.68
CA ARG A 36 -11.15 8.12 -8.85
C ARG A 36 -11.99 9.37 -9.10
N ILE A 37 -11.75 10.47 -8.36
CA ILE A 37 -12.48 11.73 -8.55
C ILE A 37 -12.29 12.28 -9.97
N PHE A 38 -11.04 12.34 -10.45
CA PHE A 38 -10.77 12.88 -11.78
C PHE A 38 -11.36 12.00 -12.89
N LEU A 39 -11.26 10.68 -12.76
CA LEU A 39 -11.84 9.77 -13.74
C LEU A 39 -13.37 9.77 -13.73
N ALA A 40 -14.00 9.89 -12.55
CA ALA A 40 -15.45 10.03 -12.44
C ALA A 40 -15.98 11.29 -13.15
N LYS A 41 -15.21 12.39 -13.11
CA LYS A 41 -15.52 13.62 -13.86
C LYS A 41 -15.19 13.54 -15.35
N TYR A 42 -14.35 12.59 -15.76
CA TYR A 42 -13.89 12.43 -17.13
C TYR A 42 -14.84 11.56 -17.96
N SER A 43 -15.17 10.35 -17.50
CA SER A 43 -16.06 9.43 -18.24
C SER A 43 -16.61 8.32 -17.34
N ILE A 44 -17.88 7.96 -17.58
CA ILE A 44 -18.57 6.83 -16.94
C ILE A 44 -17.87 5.50 -17.26
N ASP A 45 -17.36 5.33 -18.48
CA ASP A 45 -16.63 4.12 -18.87
C ASP A 45 -15.28 4.03 -18.13
N SER A 46 -14.60 5.17 -17.94
CA SER A 46 -13.32 5.22 -17.22
C SER A 46 -13.46 4.87 -15.75
N ILE A 47 -14.49 5.38 -15.07
CA ILE A 47 -14.75 5.02 -13.66
C ILE A 47 -15.20 3.56 -13.52
N SER A 48 -15.94 3.03 -14.50
CA SER A 48 -16.35 1.63 -14.52
C SER A 48 -15.17 0.68 -14.75
N ALA A 49 -14.15 1.11 -15.49
CA ALA A 49 -12.96 0.32 -15.79
C ALA A 49 -11.85 0.39 -14.73
N VAL A 50 -11.66 1.55 -14.08
CA VAL A 50 -10.46 1.79 -13.24
C VAL A 50 -10.39 0.88 -12.02
N LEU A 51 -11.52 0.63 -11.37
CA LEU A 51 -11.56 -0.11 -10.11
C LEU A 51 -11.35 -1.62 -10.34
N PRO A 52 -12.06 -2.29 -11.27
CA PRO A 52 -11.77 -3.69 -11.61
C PRO A 52 -10.34 -3.89 -12.11
N ALA A 53 -9.88 -3.07 -13.07
CA ALA A 53 -8.54 -3.22 -13.63
C ALA A 53 -7.44 -2.93 -12.59
N GLY A 54 -7.64 -1.92 -11.74
CA GLY A 54 -6.72 -1.56 -10.68
C GLY A 54 -6.60 -2.63 -9.60
N ILE A 55 -7.72 -3.22 -9.16
CA ILE A 55 -7.71 -4.31 -8.18
C ILE A 55 -7.03 -5.55 -8.75
N VAL A 56 -7.31 -5.92 -10.00
CA VAL A 56 -6.65 -7.07 -10.64
C VAL A 56 -5.14 -6.84 -10.75
N ALA A 57 -4.70 -5.65 -11.19
CA ALA A 57 -3.28 -5.30 -11.23
C ALA A 57 -2.65 -5.34 -9.82
N PHE A 58 -3.30 -4.70 -8.84
CA PHE A 58 -2.81 -4.64 -7.47
C PHE A 58 -2.75 -6.02 -6.82
N THR A 59 -3.68 -6.92 -7.13
CA THR A 59 -3.67 -8.31 -6.64
C THR A 59 -2.37 -9.01 -7.04
N PHE A 60 -1.97 -8.95 -8.32
CA PHE A 60 -0.68 -9.51 -8.75
C PHE A 60 0.53 -8.79 -8.16
N ILE A 61 0.50 -7.45 -8.09
CA ILE A 61 1.59 -6.65 -7.53
C ILE A 61 1.78 -6.93 -6.02
N SER A 62 0.67 -7.09 -5.28
CA SER A 62 0.65 -7.30 -3.83
C SER A 62 1.42 -8.56 -3.43
N PHE A 63 1.30 -9.65 -4.20
CA PHE A 63 2.09 -10.86 -3.99
C PHE A 63 3.59 -10.55 -3.91
N PHE A 64 4.13 -9.90 -4.95
CA PHE A 64 5.55 -9.57 -4.99
C PHE A 64 5.93 -8.49 -3.97
N MET A 65 5.05 -7.53 -3.69
CA MET A 65 5.27 -6.57 -2.60
C MET A 65 5.39 -7.28 -1.24
N GLY A 66 4.57 -8.29 -0.97
CA GLY A 66 4.62 -9.07 0.28
C GLY A 66 5.86 -9.94 0.40
N VAL A 67 6.43 -10.43 -0.71
CA VAL A 67 7.74 -11.09 -0.70
C VAL A 67 8.86 -10.07 -0.45
N ALA A 68 8.82 -8.95 -1.18
CA ALA A 68 9.82 -7.89 -1.10
C ALA A 68 9.87 -7.22 0.28
N SER A 69 8.73 -7.08 0.96
CA SER A 69 8.62 -6.48 2.29
C SER A 69 9.40 -7.25 3.35
N TYR A 70 9.68 -8.55 3.13
CA TYR A 70 10.52 -9.35 4.02
C TYR A 70 11.96 -8.81 4.12
N THR A 71 12.40 -7.99 3.16
CA THR A 71 13.66 -7.24 3.27
C THR A 71 13.74 -6.40 4.55
N ASN A 72 12.60 -5.88 5.05
CA ASN A 72 12.54 -5.16 6.31
C ASN A 72 13.03 -6.01 7.50
N ALA A 73 12.71 -7.30 7.54
CA ALA A 73 13.13 -8.21 8.60
C ALA A 73 14.66 -8.36 8.62
N PHE A 74 15.30 -8.53 7.45
CA PHE A 74 16.76 -8.56 7.37
C PHE A 74 17.40 -7.24 7.79
N VAL A 75 16.92 -6.12 7.25
CA VAL A 75 17.48 -4.79 7.56
C VAL A 75 17.34 -4.47 9.05
N SER A 76 16.17 -4.72 9.64
CA SER A 76 15.92 -4.47 11.07
C SER A 76 16.76 -5.35 11.98
N GLN A 77 16.87 -6.65 11.68
CA GLN A 77 17.72 -7.57 12.45
C GLN A 77 19.21 -7.22 12.34
N TYR A 78 19.71 -6.95 11.13
CA TYR A 78 21.12 -6.54 10.96
C TYR A 78 21.41 -5.20 11.62
N PHE A 79 20.47 -4.26 11.56
CA PHE A 79 20.58 -2.99 12.28
C PHE A 79 20.63 -3.20 13.80
N GLY A 80 19.74 -4.05 14.34
CA GLY A 80 19.72 -4.42 15.75
C GLY A 80 21.01 -5.11 16.21
N ALA A 81 21.55 -6.02 15.38
CA ALA A 81 22.78 -6.76 15.63
C ALA A 81 24.06 -5.92 15.44
N LYS A 82 23.93 -4.66 15.00
CA LYS A 82 25.05 -3.79 14.59
C LYS A 82 25.91 -4.35 13.44
N ALA A 83 25.42 -5.35 12.71
CA ALA A 83 26.02 -5.89 11.49
C ALA A 83 25.68 -5.00 10.28
N LEU A 84 26.10 -3.73 10.33
CA LEU A 84 25.64 -2.69 9.41
C LEU A 84 26.08 -2.94 7.96
N ASP A 85 27.24 -3.56 7.77
CA ASP A 85 27.80 -3.97 6.48
C ASP A 85 26.90 -4.99 5.73
N ARG A 86 26.16 -5.83 6.46
CA ARG A 86 25.23 -6.81 5.89
C ARG A 86 23.92 -6.18 5.39
N ILE A 87 23.61 -4.95 5.78
CA ILE A 87 22.40 -4.24 5.34
C ILE A 87 22.42 -4.02 3.82
N GLY A 88 23.57 -3.67 3.25
CA GLY A 88 23.74 -3.51 1.81
C GLY A 88 23.46 -4.81 1.04
N ALA A 89 23.97 -5.95 1.53
CA ALA A 89 23.73 -7.26 0.92
C ALA A 89 22.23 -7.61 0.88
N ALA A 90 21.53 -7.41 2.00
CA ALA A 90 20.08 -7.65 2.09
C ALA A 90 19.28 -6.75 1.14
N LEU A 91 19.66 -5.46 1.06
CA LEU A 91 19.04 -4.52 0.15
C LEU A 91 19.18 -4.98 -1.31
N TRP A 92 20.37 -5.40 -1.74
CA TRP A 92 20.60 -5.85 -3.11
C TRP A 92 19.85 -7.14 -3.46
N GLN A 93 19.73 -8.09 -2.53
CA GLN A 93 18.90 -9.28 -2.79
C GLN A 93 17.43 -8.90 -3.01
N GLY A 94 16.92 -7.92 -2.24
CA GLY A 94 15.61 -7.33 -2.49
C GLY A 94 15.52 -6.63 -3.85
N ILE A 95 16.54 -5.87 -4.25
CA ILE A 95 16.56 -5.18 -5.56
C ILE A 95 16.54 -6.20 -6.70
N TYR A 96 17.36 -7.24 -6.63
CA TYR A 96 17.37 -8.32 -7.62
C TYR A 96 16.02 -9.02 -7.70
N PHE A 97 15.41 -9.31 -6.55
CA PHE A 97 14.04 -9.83 -6.52
C PHE A 97 13.05 -8.86 -7.19
N ALA A 98 13.10 -7.56 -6.89
CA ALA A 98 12.21 -6.56 -7.48
C ALA A 98 12.35 -6.46 -9.00
N LEU A 99 13.57 -6.58 -9.53
CA LEU A 99 13.83 -6.60 -10.97
C LEU A 99 13.24 -7.85 -11.64
N ILE A 100 13.48 -9.04 -11.06
CA ILE A 100 12.92 -10.30 -11.55
C ILE A 100 11.39 -10.25 -11.50
N ALA A 101 10.83 -9.80 -10.38
CA ALA A 101 9.40 -9.65 -10.19
C ALA A 101 8.78 -8.62 -11.16
N GLY A 102 9.49 -7.54 -11.47
CA GLY A 102 9.08 -6.57 -12.50
C GLY A 102 8.97 -7.20 -13.88
N ILE A 103 9.91 -8.06 -14.27
CA ILE A 103 9.85 -8.81 -15.54
C ILE A 103 8.67 -9.78 -15.54
N LEU A 104 8.45 -10.51 -14.43
CA LEU A 104 7.32 -11.42 -14.29
C LEU A 104 5.97 -10.68 -14.37
N LEU A 105 5.84 -9.53 -13.71
CA LEU A 105 4.65 -8.68 -13.81
C LEU A 105 4.46 -8.14 -15.23
N ALA A 106 5.52 -7.67 -15.88
CA ALA A 106 5.46 -7.20 -17.25
C ALA A 106 4.98 -8.30 -18.22
N SER A 107 5.30 -9.58 -17.96
CA SER A 107 4.80 -10.70 -18.76
C SER A 107 3.28 -10.87 -18.72
N LEU A 108 2.59 -10.35 -17.69
CA LEU A 108 1.12 -10.35 -17.61
C LEU A 108 0.47 -9.50 -18.71
N PHE A 109 1.22 -8.59 -19.33
CA PHE A 109 0.78 -7.85 -20.51
C PHE A 109 0.22 -8.77 -21.60
N PHE A 110 0.89 -9.91 -21.85
CA PHE A 110 0.48 -10.88 -22.87
C PHE A 110 -0.83 -11.60 -22.53
N PHE A 111 -1.20 -11.65 -21.23
CA PHE A 111 -2.40 -12.31 -20.72
C PHE A 111 -3.54 -11.33 -20.39
N SER A 112 -3.33 -10.02 -20.55
CA SER A 112 -4.35 -9.00 -20.25
C SER A 112 -5.66 -9.22 -21.00
N LYS A 113 -5.61 -9.44 -22.32
CA LYS A 113 -6.80 -9.66 -23.16
C LYS A 113 -7.64 -10.87 -22.73
N PRO A 114 -7.09 -12.11 -22.61
CA PRO A 114 -7.88 -13.25 -22.15
C PRO A 114 -8.39 -13.08 -20.72
N LEU A 115 -7.63 -12.41 -19.85
CA LEU A 115 -8.03 -12.15 -18.47
C LEU A 115 -9.28 -11.27 -18.39
N PHE A 116 -9.31 -10.12 -19.08
CA PHE A 116 -10.48 -9.22 -19.06
C PHE A 116 -11.66 -9.74 -19.89
N ARG A 117 -11.42 -10.59 -20.88
CA ARG A 117 -12.50 -11.34 -21.55
C ARG A 117 -13.22 -12.28 -20.60
N LEU A 118 -12.50 -12.92 -19.69
CA LEU A 118 -13.08 -13.84 -18.69
C LEU A 118 -13.91 -13.09 -17.65
N ILE A 119 -13.55 -11.84 -17.34
CA ILE A 119 -14.32 -10.96 -16.44
C ILE A 119 -15.68 -10.60 -17.07
N GLY A 120 -15.73 -10.43 -18.40
CA GLY A 120 -17.01 -10.37 -19.12
C GLY A 120 -17.71 -9.00 -19.12
N HIS A 121 -16.98 -7.90 -18.85
CA HIS A 121 -17.54 -6.55 -18.96
C HIS A 121 -17.83 -6.14 -20.42
N ALA A 122 -18.55 -5.03 -20.64
CA ALA A 122 -18.84 -4.54 -21.98
C ALA A 122 -17.54 -4.25 -22.79
N PRO A 123 -17.52 -4.45 -24.13
CA PRO A 123 -16.31 -4.29 -24.94
C PRO A 123 -15.61 -2.92 -24.79
N ALA A 124 -16.37 -1.84 -24.64
CA ALA A 124 -15.83 -0.49 -24.43
C ALA A 124 -15.06 -0.37 -23.10
N VAL A 125 -15.61 -0.95 -22.02
CA VAL A 125 -14.98 -0.99 -20.69
C VAL A 125 -13.75 -1.89 -20.70
N GLN A 126 -13.83 -3.08 -21.31
CA GLN A 126 -12.70 -4.00 -21.42
C GLN A 126 -11.48 -3.37 -22.08
N ILE A 127 -11.66 -2.54 -23.13
CA ILE A 127 -10.55 -1.84 -23.78
C ILE A 127 -9.83 -0.91 -22.79
N LEU A 128 -10.59 -0.17 -21.97
CA LEU A 128 -10.04 0.73 -20.96
C LEU A 128 -9.36 -0.05 -19.83
N GLU A 129 -9.96 -1.14 -19.38
CA GLU A 129 -9.38 -2.02 -18.36
C GLU A 129 -8.02 -2.58 -18.78
N ILE A 130 -7.94 -3.14 -20.00
CA ILE A 130 -6.71 -3.68 -20.57
C ILE A 130 -5.62 -2.59 -20.64
N ARG A 131 -5.98 -1.39 -21.11
CA ARG A 131 -5.03 -0.26 -21.20
C ARG A 131 -4.50 0.15 -19.84
N PHE A 132 -5.37 0.30 -18.85
CA PHE A 132 -5.01 0.68 -17.49
C PHE A 132 -4.15 -0.39 -16.82
N PHE A 133 -4.60 -1.64 -16.85
CA PHE A 133 -3.90 -2.80 -16.30
C PHE A 133 -2.49 -2.93 -16.88
N ASN A 134 -2.36 -2.84 -18.20
CA ASN A 134 -1.07 -2.99 -18.89
C ASN A 134 -0.04 -1.96 -18.41
N ILE A 135 -0.44 -0.69 -18.23
CA ILE A 135 0.46 0.35 -17.73
C ILE A 135 0.90 0.03 -16.29
N LEU A 136 -0.05 -0.38 -15.43
CA LEU A 136 0.27 -0.71 -14.03
C LEU A 136 1.19 -1.91 -13.89
N VAL A 137 0.99 -2.99 -14.66
CA VAL A 137 1.86 -4.18 -14.56
C VAL A 137 3.24 -3.94 -15.17
N LEU A 138 3.34 -3.15 -16.24
CA LEU A 138 4.62 -2.70 -16.79
C LEU A 138 5.38 -1.81 -15.79
N GLY A 139 4.68 -0.95 -15.06
CA GLY A 139 5.23 -0.14 -13.99
C GLY A 139 5.37 -0.86 -12.64
N GLY A 140 4.85 -2.08 -12.50
CA GLY A 140 4.73 -2.79 -11.22
C GLY A 140 6.08 -3.07 -10.56
N GLY A 141 7.14 -3.26 -11.36
CA GLY A 141 8.52 -3.38 -10.87
C GLY A 141 8.98 -2.18 -10.04
N LEU A 142 8.57 -0.95 -10.41
CA LEU A 142 8.87 0.25 -9.62
C LEU A 142 8.16 0.25 -8.27
N SER A 143 6.95 -0.30 -8.19
CA SER A 143 6.21 -0.41 -6.92
C SER A 143 6.89 -1.39 -5.95
N ILE A 144 7.40 -2.51 -6.48
CA ILE A 144 8.16 -3.48 -5.68
C ILE A 144 9.51 -2.89 -5.28
N LEU A 145 10.19 -2.20 -6.19
CA LEU A 145 11.45 -1.53 -5.89
C LEU A 145 11.27 -0.42 -4.83
N ASN A 146 10.20 0.36 -4.91
CA ASN A 146 9.79 1.31 -3.87
C ASN A 146 9.67 0.62 -2.50
N THR A 147 9.01 -0.55 -2.45
CA THR A 147 8.88 -1.35 -1.24
C THR A 147 10.24 -1.76 -0.66
N VAL A 148 11.13 -2.31 -1.50
CA VAL A 148 12.47 -2.75 -1.09
C VAL A 148 13.34 -1.58 -0.61
N LEU A 149 13.39 -0.48 -1.35
CA LEU A 149 14.19 0.68 -0.98
C LEU A 149 13.64 1.36 0.27
N GLY A 150 12.31 1.38 0.44
CA GLY A 150 11.66 1.80 1.67
C GLY A 150 12.07 0.95 2.88
N CYS A 151 12.25 -0.37 2.70
CA CYS A 151 12.70 -1.28 3.75
C CYS A 151 14.07 -0.91 4.34
N PHE A 152 14.96 -0.30 3.54
CA PHE A 152 16.24 0.21 4.02
C PHE A 152 16.04 1.24 5.14
N TYR A 153 15.07 2.14 5.00
CA TYR A 153 14.78 3.17 6.00
C TYR A 153 13.88 2.66 7.12
N THR A 154 12.80 1.94 6.79
CA THR A 154 11.86 1.43 7.80
C THR A 154 12.54 0.45 8.74
N GLY A 155 13.38 -0.48 8.24
CA GLY A 155 14.09 -1.44 9.09
C GLY A 155 15.07 -0.78 10.06
N ARG A 156 15.57 0.41 9.71
CA ARG A 156 16.44 1.25 10.57
C ARG A 156 15.66 2.18 11.50
N GLY A 157 14.33 2.16 11.48
CA GLY A 157 13.48 3.07 12.23
C GLY A 157 13.46 4.52 11.69
N LYS A 158 13.96 4.77 10.48
CA LYS A 158 13.97 6.11 9.84
C LYS A 158 12.71 6.34 9.01
N THR A 159 11.54 6.22 9.62
CA THR A 159 10.25 6.23 8.92
C THR A 159 9.82 7.60 8.39
N TRP A 160 10.36 8.69 8.93
CA TRP A 160 10.16 10.04 8.38
C TRP A 160 10.64 10.18 6.94
N THR A 161 11.78 9.56 6.59
CA THR A 161 12.27 9.58 5.21
C THR A 161 11.30 8.89 4.25
N VAL A 162 10.67 7.80 4.73
CA VAL A 162 9.66 7.05 3.96
C VAL A 162 8.40 7.88 3.76
N MET A 163 7.93 8.55 4.82
CA MET A 163 6.79 9.44 4.75
C MET A 163 7.00 10.60 3.77
N LEU A 164 8.14 11.29 3.88
CA LEU A 164 8.46 12.42 3.02
C LEU A 164 8.60 12.01 1.56
N ALA A 165 9.20 10.84 1.28
CA ALA A 165 9.29 10.32 -0.07
C ALA A 165 7.90 10.00 -0.66
N ASN A 166 7.02 9.32 0.09
CA ASN A 166 5.66 9.03 -0.35
C ASN A 166 4.80 10.30 -0.51
N LEU A 167 4.95 11.29 0.36
CA LEU A 167 4.30 12.60 0.22
C LEU A 167 4.78 13.33 -1.05
N ALA A 168 6.08 13.31 -1.34
CA ALA A 168 6.61 13.88 -2.58
C ALA A 168 6.02 13.14 -3.82
N GLY A 169 5.90 11.81 -3.75
CA GLY A 169 5.22 11.02 -4.77
C GLY A 169 3.77 11.46 -4.98
N ALA A 170 3.00 11.63 -3.92
CA ALA A 170 1.62 12.12 -4.00
C ALA A 170 1.52 13.56 -4.54
N LEU A 171 2.43 14.45 -4.14
CA LEU A 171 2.52 15.82 -4.64
C LEU A 171 2.86 15.90 -6.13
N VAL A 172 3.60 14.93 -6.67
CA VAL A 172 3.83 14.82 -8.12
C VAL A 172 2.64 14.16 -8.79
N ASN A 173 2.09 13.10 -8.19
CA ASN A 173 1.00 12.32 -8.75
C ASN A 173 -0.24 13.17 -9.00
N ILE A 174 -0.74 13.89 -8.00
CA ILE A 174 -2.04 14.58 -8.07
C ILE A 174 -2.08 15.61 -9.21
N PRO A 175 -1.12 16.56 -9.34
CA PRO A 175 -1.11 17.51 -10.45
C PRO A 175 -0.87 16.83 -11.79
N LEU A 176 0.05 15.87 -11.85
CA LEU A 176 0.37 15.15 -13.09
C LEU A 176 -0.84 14.34 -13.58
N ASN A 177 -1.57 13.74 -12.66
CA ASN A 177 -2.78 12.99 -12.94
C ASN A 177 -3.86 13.89 -13.56
N TYR A 178 -4.12 15.05 -12.95
CA TYR A 178 -5.01 16.05 -13.53
C TYR A 178 -4.59 16.45 -14.96
N CYS A 179 -3.30 16.73 -15.16
CA CYS A 179 -2.78 17.13 -16.47
C CYS A 179 -2.91 16.02 -17.53
N LEU A 180 -2.59 14.77 -17.20
CA LEU A 180 -2.62 13.64 -18.15
C LEU A 180 -4.04 13.13 -18.42
N ILE A 181 -4.94 13.18 -17.43
CA ILE A 181 -6.34 12.79 -17.65
C ILE A 181 -7.01 13.77 -18.63
N TYR A 182 -6.89 15.07 -18.38
CA TYR A 182 -7.63 16.11 -19.12
C TYR A 182 -6.84 16.78 -20.26
N GLY A 183 -5.60 16.36 -20.53
CA GLY A 183 -4.76 16.94 -21.58
C GLY A 183 -4.47 18.43 -21.37
N LYS A 184 -4.08 18.82 -20.15
CA LYS A 184 -3.80 20.23 -19.82
C LYS A 184 -2.30 20.56 -19.96
N GLY A 185 -2.01 21.78 -20.41
CA GLY A 185 -0.63 22.26 -20.60
C GLY A 185 0.04 21.57 -21.80
N PRO A 186 1.27 21.06 -21.67
CA PRO A 186 1.98 20.38 -22.77
C PRO A 186 1.58 18.90 -22.92
N PHE A 187 0.67 18.39 -22.09
CA PHE A 187 0.35 16.97 -22.02
C PHE A 187 -0.84 16.59 -22.92
N PRO A 188 -0.79 15.42 -23.59
CA PRO A 188 -1.94 14.91 -24.34
C PRO A 188 -3.05 14.43 -23.40
N GLU A 189 -4.29 14.41 -23.90
CA GLU A 189 -5.43 13.84 -23.18
C GLU A 189 -5.37 12.31 -23.25
N LEU A 190 -5.11 11.67 -22.10
CA LEU A 190 -4.92 10.22 -21.99
C LEU A 190 -6.03 9.53 -21.18
N GLY A 191 -6.95 10.28 -20.58
CA GLY A 191 -8.04 9.73 -19.77
C GLY A 191 -7.54 8.73 -18.73
N ILE A 192 -8.10 7.51 -18.73
CA ILE A 192 -7.72 6.44 -17.80
C ILE A 192 -6.23 6.05 -17.87
N GLN A 193 -5.60 6.12 -19.06
CA GLN A 193 -4.17 5.84 -19.20
C GLN A 193 -3.32 6.88 -18.48
N GLY A 194 -3.79 8.14 -18.44
CA GLY A 194 -3.15 9.24 -17.72
C GLY A 194 -3.07 8.96 -16.22
N SER A 195 -4.13 8.42 -15.62
CA SER A 195 -4.14 8.00 -14.21
C SER A 195 -3.12 6.89 -13.93
N ALA A 196 -3.10 5.81 -14.72
CA ALA A 196 -2.11 4.76 -14.54
C ALA A 196 -0.67 5.30 -14.67
N LEU A 197 -0.42 6.12 -15.70
CA LEU A 197 0.90 6.67 -15.96
C LEU A 197 1.36 7.62 -14.85
N SER A 198 0.47 8.46 -14.32
CA SER A 198 0.77 9.34 -13.19
C SER A 198 1.17 8.55 -11.93
N THR A 199 0.55 7.38 -11.70
CA THR A 199 0.87 6.48 -10.57
C THR A 199 2.24 5.84 -10.75
N VAL A 200 2.56 5.38 -11.97
CA VAL A 200 3.87 4.81 -12.30
C VAL A 200 4.98 5.87 -12.20
N ILE A 201 4.74 7.08 -12.69
CA ILE A 201 5.70 8.19 -12.60
C ILE A 201 5.92 8.60 -11.14
N ALA A 202 4.87 8.69 -10.33
CA ALA A 202 5.02 8.97 -8.91
C ALA A 202 5.87 7.91 -8.19
N SER A 203 5.65 6.62 -8.53
CA SER A 203 6.48 5.53 -8.03
C SER A 203 7.93 5.65 -8.49
N ALA A 204 8.17 6.05 -9.74
CA ALA A 204 9.52 6.32 -10.26
C ALA A 204 10.21 7.46 -9.51
N VAL A 205 9.48 8.54 -9.19
CA VAL A 205 10.01 9.67 -8.39
C VAL A 205 10.39 9.21 -6.99
N ILE A 206 9.53 8.43 -6.31
CA ILE A 206 9.84 7.88 -4.98
C ILE A 206 11.10 7.00 -5.03
N VAL A 207 11.19 6.11 -6.02
CA VAL A 207 12.37 5.26 -6.25
C VAL A 207 13.62 6.11 -6.49
N ALA A 208 13.54 7.14 -7.32
CA ALA A 208 14.65 8.05 -7.60
C ALA A 208 15.13 8.77 -6.32
N ILE A 209 14.19 9.29 -5.51
CA ILE A 209 14.49 9.89 -4.20
C ILE A 209 15.25 8.89 -3.33
N TYR A 210 14.77 7.64 -3.22
CA TYR A 210 15.48 6.65 -2.43
C TYR A 210 16.86 6.29 -2.99
N ILE A 211 17.01 6.12 -4.30
CA ILE A 211 18.32 5.83 -4.91
C ILE A 211 19.31 6.94 -4.55
N ILE A 212 18.92 8.21 -4.74
CA ILE A 212 19.77 9.36 -4.43
C ILE A 212 20.17 9.37 -2.95
N LEU A 213 19.25 9.07 -2.04
CA LEU A 213 19.51 9.11 -0.60
C LEU A 213 20.26 7.86 -0.08
N ILE A 214 20.06 6.68 -0.66
CA ILE A 214 20.66 5.42 -0.23
C ILE A 214 22.11 5.30 -0.67
N PHE A 215 22.42 5.66 -1.92
CA PHE A 215 23.75 5.45 -2.53
C PHE A 215 24.72 6.62 -2.33
N THR A 216 24.53 7.40 -1.26
CA THR A 216 25.48 8.44 -0.85
C THR A 216 26.79 7.83 -0.34
N PRO A 217 27.95 8.51 -0.47
CA PRO A 217 29.24 7.98 0.00
C PRO A 217 29.23 7.56 1.48
N SER A 218 28.53 8.31 2.33
CA SER A 218 28.37 8.00 3.75
C SER A 218 27.64 6.67 3.98
N ASN A 219 26.54 6.43 3.26
CA ASN A 219 25.81 5.16 3.38
C ASN A 219 26.57 4.00 2.73
N CYS A 220 27.27 4.23 1.62
CA CYS A 220 28.12 3.24 0.98
C CYS A 220 29.22 2.74 1.93
N ALA A 221 29.89 3.65 2.63
CA ALA A 221 30.90 3.31 3.63
C ALA A 221 30.31 2.60 4.86
N ARG A 222 29.17 3.10 5.37
CA ARG A 222 28.59 2.61 6.63
C ARG A 222 27.80 1.31 6.50
N PHE A 223 27.12 1.10 5.38
CA PHE A 223 26.19 -0.01 5.19
C PHE A 223 26.60 -0.96 4.07
N GLY A 224 27.76 -0.73 3.44
CA GLY A 224 28.24 -1.55 2.32
C GLY A 224 27.31 -1.52 1.11
N THR A 225 26.46 -0.50 0.94
CA THR A 225 25.44 -0.46 -0.13
C THR A 225 26.03 -0.52 -1.53
N TRP A 226 27.31 -0.24 -1.73
CA TRP A 226 27.98 -0.46 -3.03
C TRP A 226 28.94 -1.66 -3.01
N ALA A 227 29.64 -1.88 -1.90
CA ALA A 227 30.61 -2.97 -1.76
C ALA A 227 29.96 -4.36 -1.72
N GLN A 228 28.78 -4.47 -1.10
CA GLN A 228 28.07 -5.73 -0.86
C GLN A 228 26.95 -5.96 -1.90
N ARG A 229 27.18 -5.56 -3.15
CA ARG A 229 26.19 -5.67 -4.24
C ARG A 229 26.12 -7.03 -4.90
N ALA A 230 27.10 -7.90 -4.66
CA ALA A 230 27.13 -9.22 -5.29
C ALA A 230 25.89 -10.04 -4.95
N PHE A 231 25.47 -10.91 -5.87
CA PHE A 231 24.39 -11.85 -5.62
C PHE A 231 24.82 -12.87 -4.55
N ASP A 232 24.09 -12.91 -3.44
CA ASP A 232 24.30 -13.86 -2.35
C ASP A 232 23.17 -14.88 -2.42
N LYS A 233 23.48 -16.05 -2.98
CA LYS A 233 22.50 -17.13 -3.20
C LYS A 233 21.87 -17.61 -1.89
N GLU A 234 22.62 -17.65 -0.80
CA GLU A 234 22.09 -18.09 0.49
C GLU A 234 21.09 -17.06 1.03
N LEU A 235 21.46 -15.78 1.02
CA LEU A 235 20.59 -14.71 1.48
C LEU A 235 19.34 -14.55 0.59
N PHE A 236 19.49 -14.69 -0.72
CA PHE A 236 18.36 -14.68 -1.66
C PHE A 236 17.43 -15.87 -1.42
N ASN A 237 17.96 -17.08 -1.21
CA ASN A 237 17.12 -18.24 -0.89
C ASN A 237 16.37 -18.07 0.43
N ARG A 238 16.98 -17.43 1.43
CA ARG A 238 16.29 -17.07 2.68
C ARG A 238 15.20 -16.03 2.43
N LEU A 239 15.47 -15.00 1.62
CA LEU A 239 14.46 -14.02 1.21
C LEU A 239 13.26 -14.73 0.56
N MET A 240 13.50 -15.65 -0.37
CA MET A 240 12.42 -16.42 -1.01
C MET A 240 11.70 -17.33 -0.03
N ARG A 241 12.42 -18.08 0.82
CA ARG A 241 11.83 -19.04 1.76
C ARG A 241 10.84 -18.40 2.74
N PHE A 242 11.16 -17.22 3.25
CA PHE A 242 10.31 -16.52 4.22
C PHE A 242 9.42 -15.45 3.59
N GLY A 243 9.88 -14.83 2.51
CA GLY A 243 9.12 -13.85 1.74
C GLY A 243 7.98 -14.49 0.95
N LEU A 244 8.16 -15.67 0.35
CA LEU A 244 7.07 -16.33 -0.41
C LEU A 244 5.81 -16.55 0.44
N PRO A 245 5.86 -17.12 1.66
CA PRO A 245 4.70 -17.21 2.54
C PRO A 245 4.06 -15.84 2.83
N SER A 246 4.87 -14.81 3.09
CA SER A 246 4.41 -13.43 3.32
C SER A 246 3.69 -12.86 2.08
N GLY A 247 4.24 -13.10 0.89
CA GLY A 247 3.63 -12.72 -0.38
C GLY A 247 2.31 -13.44 -0.66
N VAL A 248 2.26 -14.76 -0.43
CA VAL A 248 1.02 -15.54 -0.55
C VAL A 248 -0.03 -15.05 0.42
N GLN A 249 0.33 -14.79 1.68
CA GLN A 249 -0.59 -14.26 2.67
C GLN A 249 -1.18 -12.92 2.19
N PHE A 250 -0.34 -11.97 1.80
CA PHE A 250 -0.80 -10.65 1.39
C PHE A 250 -1.64 -10.71 0.11
N PHE A 251 -1.28 -11.57 -0.84
CA PHE A 251 -2.10 -11.86 -2.01
C PHE A 251 -3.47 -12.43 -1.63
N LEU A 252 -3.52 -13.41 -0.73
CA LEU A 252 -4.78 -14.04 -0.29
C LEU A 252 -5.67 -13.06 0.46
N GLU A 253 -5.09 -12.14 1.24
CA GLU A 253 -5.84 -11.06 1.90
C GLU A 253 -6.52 -10.15 0.87
N ILE A 254 -5.77 -9.65 -0.12
CA ILE A 254 -6.30 -8.77 -1.18
C ILE A 254 -7.30 -9.53 -2.08
N PHE A 255 -6.98 -10.77 -2.43
CA PHE A 255 -7.85 -11.62 -3.25
C PHE A 255 -9.15 -11.95 -2.53
N GLY A 256 -9.08 -12.33 -1.25
CA GLY A 256 -10.25 -12.65 -0.42
C GLY A 256 -11.17 -11.44 -0.28
N PHE A 257 -10.61 -10.26 -0.01
CA PHE A 257 -11.38 -9.01 0.05
C PHE A 257 -12.05 -8.67 -1.29
N THR A 258 -11.32 -8.84 -2.40
CA THR A 258 -11.88 -8.64 -3.75
C THR A 258 -13.01 -9.61 -4.05
N PHE A 259 -12.82 -10.90 -3.75
CA PHE A 259 -13.81 -11.94 -3.95
C PHE A 259 -15.08 -11.70 -3.12
N PHE A 260 -14.91 -11.24 -1.87
CA PHE A 260 -16.02 -10.85 -1.01
C PHE A 260 -16.86 -9.72 -1.60
N ILE A 261 -16.23 -8.64 -2.11
CA ILE A 261 -16.95 -7.53 -2.77
C ILE A 261 -17.72 -8.02 -4.00
N GLN A 262 -17.14 -8.94 -4.78
CA GLN A 262 -17.81 -9.49 -5.96
C GLN A 262 -19.06 -10.32 -5.60
N ILE A 263 -19.02 -11.05 -4.49
CA ILE A 263 -20.21 -11.76 -3.98
C ILE A 263 -21.30 -10.76 -3.57
N LEU A 264 -20.93 -9.68 -2.87
CA LEU A 264 -21.88 -8.62 -2.48
C LEU A 264 -22.55 -7.98 -3.70
N GLY A 265 -21.81 -7.80 -4.80
CA GLY A 265 -22.35 -7.27 -6.06
C GLY A 265 -23.44 -8.13 -6.70
N ARG A 266 -23.56 -9.41 -6.31
CA ARG A 266 -24.64 -10.31 -6.76
C ARG A 266 -25.91 -10.22 -5.92
N LEU A 267 -25.85 -9.61 -4.74
CA LEU A 267 -27.02 -9.45 -3.85
C LEU A 267 -27.96 -8.34 -4.33
N GLY A 268 -27.41 -7.30 -4.97
CA GLY A 268 -28.16 -6.21 -5.56
C GLY A 268 -27.38 -4.89 -5.57
N GLY A 269 -27.87 -3.91 -6.33
CA GLY A 269 -27.17 -2.63 -6.51
C GLY A 269 -27.15 -1.76 -5.25
N LEU A 270 -28.21 -1.81 -4.44
CA LEU A 270 -28.33 -1.02 -3.21
C LEU A 270 -27.44 -1.60 -2.10
N GLU A 271 -27.38 -2.93 -1.99
CA GLU A 271 -26.54 -3.69 -1.06
C GLU A 271 -25.06 -3.44 -1.35
N LEU A 272 -24.69 -3.46 -2.63
CA LEU A 272 -23.34 -3.14 -3.07
C LEU A 272 -22.99 -1.67 -2.77
N ALA A 273 -23.91 -0.74 -2.99
CA ALA A 273 -23.71 0.67 -2.68
C ALA A 273 -23.49 0.92 -1.18
N ALA A 274 -24.37 0.36 -0.33
CA ALA A 274 -24.23 0.43 1.12
C ALA A 274 -22.90 -0.17 1.60
N SER A 275 -22.54 -1.35 1.09
CA SER A 275 -21.28 -2.02 1.43
C SER A 275 -20.06 -1.18 1.03
N ASN A 276 -20.04 -0.59 -0.17
CA ASN A 276 -18.92 0.27 -0.60
C ASN A 276 -18.75 1.51 0.28
N ILE A 277 -19.86 2.13 0.73
CA ILE A 277 -19.80 3.26 1.67
C ILE A 277 -19.19 2.80 2.99
N VAL A 278 -19.67 1.69 3.55
CA VAL A 278 -19.17 1.15 4.83
C VAL A 278 -17.70 0.75 4.73
N LEU A 279 -17.29 0.06 3.66
CA LEU A 279 -15.88 -0.29 3.43
C LEU A 279 -15.00 0.96 3.26
N SER A 280 -15.54 2.03 2.67
CA SER A 280 -14.82 3.31 2.57
C SER A 280 -14.61 3.93 3.95
N ILE A 281 -15.59 3.84 4.85
CA ILE A 281 -15.48 4.25 6.26
C ILE A 281 -14.49 3.35 7.01
N GLU A 282 -14.54 2.02 6.80
CA GLU A 282 -13.64 1.03 7.41
C GLU A 282 -12.18 1.29 7.04
N SER A 283 -11.91 1.81 5.85
CA SER A 283 -10.54 2.17 5.42
C SER A 283 -9.85 3.14 6.39
N LEU A 284 -10.62 3.98 7.11
CA LEU A 284 -10.11 4.86 8.16
C LEU A 284 -9.53 4.07 9.33
N ALA A 285 -10.10 2.90 9.65
CA ALA A 285 -9.59 1.98 10.67
C ALA A 285 -8.41 1.16 10.17
N PHE A 286 -8.49 0.67 8.93
CA PHE A 286 -7.53 -0.29 8.37
C PHE A 286 -6.16 0.34 8.07
N LEU A 287 -6.12 1.51 7.42
CA LEU A 287 -4.85 2.09 6.94
C LEU A 287 -3.88 2.45 8.07
N PRO A 288 -4.31 3.03 9.20
CA PRO A 288 -3.43 3.26 10.33
C PRO A 288 -2.87 1.96 10.91
N MET A 289 -3.65 0.88 10.92
CA MET A 289 -3.18 -0.42 11.39
C MET A 289 -2.04 -0.97 10.55
N VAL A 290 -2.06 -0.77 9.24
CA VAL A 290 -0.95 -1.16 8.36
C VAL A 290 0.34 -0.41 8.77
N GLY A 291 0.24 0.89 9.08
CA GLY A 291 1.38 1.66 9.58
C GLY A 291 1.94 1.14 10.90
N PHE A 292 1.06 0.80 11.86
CA PHE A 292 1.46 0.18 13.14
C PHE A 292 2.04 -1.22 12.96
N HIS A 293 1.49 -2.02 12.03
CA HIS A 293 2.00 -3.35 11.70
C HIS A 293 3.46 -3.28 11.24
N ILE A 294 3.77 -2.42 10.26
CA ILE A 294 5.14 -2.26 9.74
C ILE A 294 6.07 -1.72 10.84
N GLY A 295 5.61 -0.73 11.63
CA GLY A 295 6.40 -0.16 12.72
C GLY A 295 6.74 -1.17 13.81
N ASN A 296 5.76 -2.00 14.20
CA ASN A 296 5.96 -3.07 15.18
C ASN A 296 6.91 -4.16 14.64
N ALA A 297 6.75 -4.58 13.39
CA ALA A 297 7.63 -5.55 12.75
C ALA A 297 9.10 -5.07 12.76
N THR A 298 9.35 -3.80 12.46
CA THR A 298 10.69 -3.19 12.59
C THR A 298 11.22 -3.29 14.01
N LEU A 299 10.44 -2.88 15.02
CA LEU A 299 10.87 -2.87 16.42
C LEU A 299 11.22 -4.28 16.93
N VAL A 300 10.38 -5.26 16.59
CA VAL A 300 10.60 -6.68 16.90
C VAL A 300 11.86 -7.19 16.18
N GLY A 301 12.02 -6.89 14.90
CA GLY A 301 13.21 -7.27 14.14
C GLY A 301 14.50 -6.71 14.74
N GLN A 302 14.50 -5.43 15.13
CA GLN A 302 15.65 -4.82 15.81
C GLN A 302 15.91 -5.44 17.19
N ALA A 303 14.87 -5.77 17.95
CA ALA A 303 15.00 -6.42 19.25
C ALA A 303 15.61 -7.83 19.15
N ILE A 304 15.15 -8.62 18.17
CA ILE A 304 15.75 -9.92 17.84
C ILE A 304 17.21 -9.75 17.44
N GLY A 305 17.52 -8.77 16.57
CA GLY A 305 18.89 -8.46 16.17
C GLY A 305 19.81 -8.12 17.34
N ARG A 306 19.30 -7.40 18.36
CA ARG A 306 20.05 -7.07 19.58
C ARG A 306 20.27 -8.26 20.52
N GLY A 307 19.69 -9.43 20.22
CA GLY A 307 19.67 -10.58 21.13
C GLY A 307 18.76 -10.39 22.35
N ARG A 308 17.76 -9.49 22.24
CA ARG A 308 16.82 -9.14 23.32
C ARG A 308 15.37 -9.26 22.84
N PRO A 309 14.87 -10.45 22.50
CA PRO A 309 13.51 -10.63 21.98
C PRO A 309 12.42 -10.10 22.93
N GLU A 310 12.67 -10.06 24.24
CA GLU A 310 11.80 -9.48 25.26
C GLU A 310 11.49 -7.99 25.02
N ASP A 311 12.45 -7.22 24.48
CA ASP A 311 12.23 -5.83 24.08
C ASP A 311 11.19 -5.74 22.95
N GLY A 312 11.18 -6.73 22.05
CA GLY A 312 10.24 -6.84 20.94
C GLY A 312 8.83 -7.17 21.43
N VAL A 313 8.71 -8.10 22.40
CA VAL A 313 7.44 -8.38 23.07
C VAL A 313 6.92 -7.12 23.78
N TYR A 314 7.79 -6.38 24.45
CA TYR A 314 7.41 -5.14 25.11
C TYR A 314 6.92 -4.07 24.11
N ALA A 315 7.59 -3.92 22.96
CA ALA A 315 7.14 -3.08 21.85
C ALA A 315 5.76 -3.50 21.34
N THR A 316 5.55 -4.81 21.11
CA THR A 316 4.29 -5.34 20.60
C THR A 316 3.14 -5.11 21.57
N VAL A 317 3.34 -5.31 22.88
CA VAL A 317 2.30 -4.98 23.87
C VAL A 317 2.03 -3.48 23.91
N SER A 318 3.05 -2.64 23.70
CA SER A 318 2.87 -1.19 23.62
C SER A 318 2.07 -0.80 22.37
N ALA A 319 2.36 -1.41 21.22
CA ALA A 319 1.59 -1.23 19.99
C ALA A 319 0.15 -1.70 20.15
N LEU A 320 -0.09 -2.88 20.72
CA LEU A 320 -1.43 -3.43 20.98
C LEU A 320 -2.29 -2.50 21.84
N HIS A 321 -1.75 -1.92 22.91
CA HIS A 321 -2.51 -0.96 23.72
C HIS A 321 -2.91 0.28 22.91
N LEU A 322 -2.01 0.79 22.06
CA LEU A 322 -2.29 1.97 21.24
C LEU A 322 -3.31 1.64 20.14
N THR A 323 -3.17 0.50 19.48
CA THR A 323 -4.09 0.07 18.42
C THR A 323 -5.45 -0.31 18.99
N TRP A 324 -5.53 -0.95 20.16
CA TRP A 324 -6.80 -1.18 20.86
C TRP A 324 -7.47 0.10 21.31
N ALA A 325 -6.72 1.06 21.87
CA ALA A 325 -7.29 2.35 22.23
C ALA A 325 -7.87 3.06 21.00
N TYR A 326 -7.14 3.03 19.89
CA TYR A 326 -7.60 3.59 18.63
C TYR A 326 -8.83 2.87 18.07
N MET A 327 -8.81 1.53 18.01
CA MET A 327 -9.94 0.74 17.53
C MET A 327 -11.16 0.88 18.41
N PHE A 328 -10.99 0.97 19.73
CA PHE A 328 -12.10 1.18 20.65
C PHE A 328 -12.81 2.50 20.38
N VAL A 329 -12.06 3.58 20.10
CA VAL A 329 -12.63 4.88 19.71
C VAL A 329 -13.41 4.75 18.40
N LEU A 330 -12.86 4.07 17.40
CA LEU A 330 -13.55 3.89 16.11
C LEU A 330 -14.79 3.02 16.21
N VAL A 331 -14.72 1.87 16.87
CA VAL A 331 -15.87 0.97 17.07
C VAL A 331 -16.96 1.71 17.84
N THR A 332 -16.60 2.48 18.88
CA THR A 332 -17.57 3.30 19.61
C THR A 332 -18.24 4.32 18.68
N ALA A 333 -17.48 4.98 17.81
CA ALA A 333 -18.02 5.91 16.83
C ALA A 333 -18.92 5.22 15.79
N PHE A 334 -18.55 4.02 15.31
CA PHE A 334 -19.33 3.25 14.33
C PHE A 334 -20.65 2.75 14.92
N VAL A 335 -20.64 2.27 16.17
CA VAL A 335 -21.83 1.73 16.84
C VAL A 335 -22.79 2.85 17.29
N LEU A 336 -22.26 3.92 17.90
CA LEU A 336 -23.07 4.99 18.49
C LEU A 336 -23.51 6.03 17.46
N THR A 337 -22.69 6.31 16.46
CA THR A 337 -22.94 7.39 15.48
C THR A 337 -22.73 6.93 14.02
N PRO A 338 -23.43 5.88 13.55
CA PRO A 338 -23.31 5.43 12.15
C PRO A 338 -23.92 6.44 11.18
N GLU A 339 -25.06 7.06 11.51
CA GLU A 339 -25.78 7.97 10.59
C GLU A 339 -24.97 9.21 10.19
N PRO A 340 -24.29 9.95 11.10
CA PRO A 340 -23.43 11.06 10.69
C PRO A 340 -22.30 10.66 9.76
N LEU A 341 -21.71 9.46 9.97
CA LEU A 341 -20.62 8.96 9.14
C LEU A 341 -21.11 8.58 7.74
N LEU A 342 -22.27 7.94 7.65
CA LEU A 342 -22.91 7.58 6.38
C LEU A 342 -23.40 8.82 5.62
N ASN A 343 -23.93 9.83 6.33
CA ASN A 343 -24.39 11.09 5.75
C ASN A 343 -23.28 11.89 5.05
N LEU A 344 -22.00 11.64 5.37
CA LEU A 344 -20.87 12.22 4.62
C LEU A 344 -20.87 11.81 3.14
N PHE A 345 -21.53 10.70 2.80
CA PHE A 345 -21.65 10.18 1.43
C PHE A 345 -22.98 10.54 0.77
N HIS A 346 -23.79 11.41 1.38
CA HIS A 346 -25.03 11.88 0.77
C HIS A 346 -24.72 12.73 -0.47
N SER A 347 -25.03 12.20 -1.64
CA SER A 347 -25.10 13.00 -2.85
C SER A 347 -26.55 13.42 -3.07
N GLY A 348 -26.83 14.73 -3.11
CA GLY A 348 -28.19 15.27 -3.32
C GLY A 348 -28.83 14.96 -4.69
N ARG A 349 -28.32 13.94 -5.40
CA ARG A 349 -28.81 13.39 -6.66
C ARG A 349 -29.42 11.99 -6.51
N MET A 350 -29.35 11.38 -5.32
CA MET A 350 -29.98 10.07 -5.07
C MET A 350 -31.49 10.22 -4.84
N ASP A 351 -32.25 9.26 -5.35
CA ASP A 351 -33.66 9.11 -5.01
C ASP A 351 -33.80 8.90 -3.49
N PRO A 352 -34.65 9.66 -2.79
CA PRO A 352 -34.78 9.59 -1.33
C PRO A 352 -35.05 8.17 -0.80
N ALA A 353 -35.87 7.38 -1.51
CA ALA A 353 -36.20 6.01 -1.09
C ALA A 353 -35.00 5.04 -1.19
N GLN A 354 -34.16 5.20 -2.22
CA GLN A 354 -32.93 4.43 -2.37
C GLN A 354 -31.90 4.83 -1.30
N TYR A 355 -31.81 6.13 -1.00
CA TYR A 355 -30.94 6.65 0.05
C TYR A 355 -31.29 6.10 1.43
N ASP A 356 -32.58 6.10 1.79
CA ASP A 356 -33.04 5.56 3.07
C ASP A 356 -32.71 4.07 3.21
N THR A 357 -32.84 3.31 2.12
CA THR A 357 -32.47 1.88 2.10
C THR A 357 -30.97 1.69 2.31
N ILE A 358 -30.14 2.45 1.59
CA ILE A 358 -28.67 2.43 1.74
C ILE A 358 -28.27 2.82 3.17
N MET A 359 -28.93 3.82 3.76
CA MET A 359 -28.69 4.26 5.13
C MET A 359 -29.03 3.16 6.12
N SER A 360 -30.20 2.53 6.00
CA SER A 360 -30.61 1.44 6.89
C SER A 360 -29.64 0.25 6.85
N LEU A 361 -29.20 -0.14 5.65
CA LEU A 361 -28.24 -1.22 5.45
C LEU A 361 -26.86 -0.82 6.00
N GLY A 362 -26.42 0.41 5.73
CA GLY A 362 -25.16 0.95 6.20
C GLY A 362 -25.08 1.00 7.74
N VAL A 363 -26.17 1.38 8.41
CA VAL A 363 -26.26 1.39 9.88
C VAL A 363 -26.12 -0.01 10.45
N VAL A 364 -26.76 -1.01 9.83
CA VAL A 364 -26.64 -2.41 10.24
C VAL A 364 -25.23 -2.95 9.99
N LEU A 365 -24.59 -2.57 8.88
CA LEU A 365 -23.24 -3.02 8.54
C LEU A 365 -22.14 -2.37 9.40
N LEU A 366 -22.36 -1.15 9.91
CA LEU A 366 -21.41 -0.46 10.80
C LEU A 366 -21.51 -0.89 12.28
N ARG A 367 -22.66 -1.42 12.68
CA ARG A 367 -22.91 -1.92 14.04
C ARG A 367 -22.53 -3.38 14.16
#